data_AF-A0A132T5I1-F1
#
_entry.id   AF-A0A132T5I1-F1
#
_cell.length_a   1.000
_cell.length_b   1.000
_cell.length_c   1.000
_cell.angle_alpha   90.00
_cell.angle_beta   90.00
_cell.angle_gamma   90.00
#
_symmetry.space_group_name_H-M   'P 1'
#
loop_
_entity.id
_entity.type
_entity.pdbx_description
1 polymer ?
#
loop_
_entity_poly.entity_id
_entity_poly.type
_entity_poly.pdbx_seq_one_letter_code
_entity_poly.pdbx_strand_id
1 'polypeptide(L)'
;MRTLVTGAAGFVGSTLVDRLLSEGHQVIGIDNFRTGSVANLQNAIQCGEAGHGHFKLINLDIQAPELIGIVAGVNPAIIFHLAAHVDSEASVTDPHFDARTNILGTLNLCEASRSAGVRRIVYATTQADAEADAASPHAVAKLAGEMYLRAYAAMYGLTPICLAVGSVYGPRQSPCGPGHVVEDLAAAMMTGRPFSVPADSAHARDFVYVDDVVDALMHAACAADLADGTYGVGTGKRTTLVELHSLLAAVLDESSLPETIAPSVDGDPATGDCDGPAALPGWTAGVDLAAGLALTIGRLRAASEPEPASGRDRRTVEMAG
;
A
#
# COMPACT_ATOMS: atom_id res chain seq x y z
N MET A 1 -7.87 -19.46 6.09
CA MET A 1 -9.28 -18.95 6.09
C MET A 1 -9.63 -18.38 4.71
N ARG A 2 -10.88 -17.99 4.47
CA ARG A 2 -11.27 -17.28 3.22
C ARG A 2 -11.22 -15.78 3.47
N THR A 3 -10.46 -15.04 2.66
CA THR A 3 -10.25 -13.60 2.79
C THR A 3 -10.62 -12.90 1.49
N LEU A 4 -10.97 -11.62 1.62
CA LEU A 4 -11.15 -10.74 0.47
C LEU A 4 -10.23 -9.54 0.63
N VAL A 5 -9.46 -9.22 -0.41
CA VAL A 5 -8.52 -8.09 -0.42
C VAL A 5 -8.96 -7.15 -1.54
N THR A 6 -9.43 -5.95 -1.20
CA THR A 6 -9.63 -4.91 -2.21
C THR A 6 -8.33 -4.15 -2.42
N GLY A 7 -8.02 -3.73 -3.65
CA GLY A 7 -6.71 -3.15 -3.99
C GLY A 7 -5.63 -4.22 -4.09
N ALA A 8 -6.02 -5.46 -4.39
CA ALA A 8 -5.14 -6.63 -4.39
C ALA A 8 -3.98 -6.54 -5.39
N ALA A 9 -4.16 -5.80 -6.49
CA ALA A 9 -3.11 -5.61 -7.49
C ALA A 9 -2.18 -4.42 -7.18
N GLY A 10 -2.49 -3.67 -6.12
CA GLY A 10 -1.65 -2.60 -5.60
C GLY A 10 -0.38 -3.10 -4.92
N PHE A 11 0.46 -2.16 -4.53
CA PHE A 11 1.72 -2.39 -3.81
C PHE A 11 1.52 -3.22 -2.53
N VAL A 12 0.90 -2.64 -1.50
CA VAL A 12 0.63 -3.32 -0.22
C VAL A 12 -0.29 -4.53 -0.41
N GLY A 13 -1.31 -4.38 -1.26
CA GLY A 13 -2.30 -5.43 -1.48
C GLY A 13 -1.71 -6.71 -2.07
N SER A 14 -0.81 -6.60 -3.04
CA SER A 14 -0.17 -7.77 -3.65
C SER A 14 0.80 -8.48 -2.70
N THR A 15 1.52 -7.73 -1.86
CA THR A 15 2.38 -8.29 -0.82
C THR A 15 1.55 -9.03 0.24
N LEU A 16 0.40 -8.46 0.63
CA LEU A 16 -0.54 -9.13 1.52
C LEU A 16 -1.12 -10.41 0.89
N VAL A 17 -1.47 -10.39 -0.40
CA VAL A 17 -1.96 -11.57 -1.13
C VAL A 17 -0.92 -12.69 -1.07
N ASP A 18 0.34 -12.41 -1.37
CA ASP A 18 1.41 -13.40 -1.30
C ASP A 18 1.56 -13.97 0.12
N ARG A 19 1.53 -13.12 1.15
CA ARG A 19 1.59 -13.55 2.55
C ARG A 19 0.43 -14.48 2.90
N LEU A 20 -0.80 -14.09 2.61
CA LEU A 20 -2.00 -14.87 2.86
C LEU A 20 -1.95 -16.25 2.17
N LEU A 21 -1.51 -16.30 0.91
CA LEU A 21 -1.38 -17.55 0.17
C LEU A 21 -0.28 -18.45 0.75
N SER A 22 0.84 -17.87 1.17
CA SER A 22 1.93 -18.62 1.82
C SER A 22 1.51 -19.28 3.14
N GLU A 23 0.54 -18.67 3.85
CA GLU A 23 -0.08 -19.21 5.07
C GLU A 23 -1.30 -20.12 4.77
N GLY A 24 -1.50 -20.51 3.51
CA GLY A 24 -2.54 -21.47 3.10
C GLY A 24 -3.96 -20.91 3.15
N HIS A 25 -4.13 -19.59 3.06
CA HIS A 25 -5.45 -18.97 3.03
C HIS A 25 -6.01 -18.91 1.61
N GLN A 26 -7.35 -18.95 1.49
CA GLN A 26 -8.05 -18.67 0.24
C GLN A 26 -8.24 -17.16 0.12
N VAL A 27 -7.76 -16.57 -0.97
CA VAL A 27 -7.73 -15.13 -1.18
C VAL A 27 -8.55 -14.77 -2.42
N ILE A 28 -9.54 -13.91 -2.23
CA ILE A 28 -10.27 -13.27 -3.32
C ILE A 28 -9.77 -11.83 -3.44
N GLY A 29 -9.03 -11.54 -4.52
CA GLY A 29 -8.60 -10.19 -4.84
C GLY A 29 -9.68 -9.44 -5.63
N ILE A 30 -9.92 -8.18 -5.27
CA ILE A 30 -10.70 -7.21 -6.06
C ILE A 30 -9.79 -6.04 -6.40
N ASP A 31 -9.73 -5.68 -7.68
CA ASP A 31 -8.99 -4.51 -8.15
C ASP A 31 -9.59 -4.02 -9.48
N ASN A 32 -9.46 -2.72 -9.78
CA ASN A 32 -9.89 -2.14 -11.06
C ASN A 32 -8.71 -1.79 -11.98
N PHE A 33 -7.47 -2.05 -11.54
CA PHE A 33 -6.21 -1.78 -12.23
C PHE A 33 -5.98 -0.32 -12.61
N ARG A 34 -6.60 0.63 -11.88
CA ARG A 34 -6.35 2.05 -12.12
C ARG A 34 -4.91 2.42 -11.77
N THR A 35 -4.41 1.91 -10.64
CA THR A 35 -3.01 2.04 -10.19
C THR A 35 -2.37 0.69 -9.89
N GLY A 36 -3.18 -0.35 -9.62
CA GLY A 36 -2.71 -1.71 -9.46
C GLY A 36 -2.27 -2.34 -10.79
N SER A 37 -1.40 -3.35 -10.71
CA SER A 37 -0.86 -4.05 -11.88
C SER A 37 -1.00 -5.55 -11.74
N VAL A 38 -1.43 -6.23 -12.81
CA VAL A 38 -1.45 -7.70 -12.87
C VAL A 38 -0.05 -8.29 -12.64
N ALA A 39 1.02 -7.56 -13.01
CA ALA A 39 2.40 -8.00 -12.79
C ALA A 39 2.69 -8.22 -11.29
N ASN A 40 2.07 -7.44 -10.40
CA ASN A 40 2.24 -7.59 -8.96
C ASN A 40 1.62 -8.90 -8.43
N LEU A 41 0.71 -9.52 -9.18
CA LEU A 41 -0.02 -10.74 -8.80
C LEU A 41 0.51 -12.00 -9.51
N GLN A 42 1.62 -11.93 -10.25
CA GLN A 42 2.15 -13.08 -10.99
C GLN A 42 2.38 -14.31 -10.10
N ASN A 43 2.98 -14.12 -8.92
CA ASN A 43 3.19 -15.19 -7.95
C ASN A 43 1.86 -15.80 -7.50
N ALA A 44 0.89 -14.96 -7.14
CA ALA A 44 -0.44 -15.40 -6.71
C ALA A 44 -1.19 -16.20 -7.78
N ILE A 45 -1.09 -15.78 -9.05
CA ILE A 45 -1.69 -16.47 -10.19
C ILE A 45 -1.04 -17.85 -10.38
N GLN A 46 0.29 -17.93 -10.37
CA GLN A 46 1.02 -19.20 -10.50
C GLN A 46 0.69 -20.16 -9.35
N CYS A 47 0.63 -19.67 -8.11
CA CYS A 47 0.20 -20.46 -6.95
C CYS A 47 -1.24 -20.99 -7.12
N GLY A 48 -2.13 -20.19 -7.70
CA GLY A 48 -3.51 -20.59 -8.00
C GLY A 48 -3.59 -21.72 -9.03
N GLU A 49 -2.78 -21.66 -10.09
CA GLU A 49 -2.73 -22.65 -11.18
C GLU A 49 -2.08 -23.98 -10.77
N ALA A 50 -1.13 -23.95 -9.82
CA ALA A 50 -0.41 -25.13 -9.32
C ALA A 50 -1.25 -26.07 -8.43
N GLY A 51 -2.59 -26.04 -8.55
CA GLY A 51 -3.50 -27.00 -7.91
C GLY A 51 -3.91 -26.67 -6.47
N HIS A 52 -3.51 -25.51 -5.95
CA HIS A 52 -3.92 -25.08 -4.62
C HIS A 52 -5.29 -24.37 -4.65
N GLY A 53 -5.75 -23.82 -5.79
CA GLY A 53 -7.10 -23.27 -5.93
C GLY A 53 -7.44 -22.16 -4.92
N HIS A 54 -6.41 -21.50 -4.40
CA HIS A 54 -6.51 -20.59 -3.26
C HIS A 54 -6.51 -19.11 -3.66
N PHE A 55 -6.36 -18.76 -4.94
CA PHE A 55 -6.45 -17.37 -5.39
C PHE A 55 -7.50 -17.18 -6.49
N LYS A 56 -8.32 -16.13 -6.37
CA LYS A 56 -9.20 -15.65 -7.43
C LYS A 56 -9.13 -14.13 -7.51
N LEU A 57 -8.86 -13.61 -8.70
CA LEU A 57 -8.90 -12.18 -8.97
C LEU A 57 -10.22 -11.80 -9.67
N ILE A 58 -10.82 -10.72 -9.22
CA ILE A 58 -12.03 -10.13 -9.80
C ILE A 58 -11.69 -8.69 -10.21
N ASN A 59 -11.78 -8.42 -11.51
CA ASN A 59 -11.65 -7.06 -12.02
C ASN A 59 -12.95 -6.30 -11.76
N LEU A 60 -12.97 -5.46 -10.74
CA LEU A 60 -14.15 -4.70 -10.32
C LEU A 60 -13.73 -3.43 -9.58
N ASP A 61 -14.43 -2.33 -9.84
CA ASP A 61 -14.37 -1.14 -9.00
C ASP A 61 -15.20 -1.35 -7.73
N ILE A 62 -14.70 -0.93 -6.58
CA ILE A 62 -15.44 -0.99 -5.31
C ILE A 62 -16.71 -0.10 -5.30
N GLN A 63 -16.83 0.80 -6.26
CA GLN A 63 -18.03 1.61 -6.49
C GLN A 63 -19.15 0.83 -7.21
N ALA A 64 -18.83 -0.33 -7.78
CA ALA A 64 -19.76 -1.09 -8.59
C ALA A 64 -20.87 -1.74 -7.72
N PRO A 65 -22.14 -1.69 -8.15
CA PRO A 65 -23.27 -2.26 -7.40
C PRO A 65 -23.15 -3.78 -7.21
N GLU A 66 -22.42 -4.47 -8.09
CA GLU A 66 -22.16 -5.90 -8.02
C GLU A 66 -21.32 -6.30 -6.79
N LEU A 67 -20.62 -5.36 -6.16
CA LEU A 67 -19.77 -5.62 -5.00
C LEU A 67 -20.53 -6.37 -3.90
N ILE A 68 -21.77 -5.97 -3.62
CA ILE A 68 -22.61 -6.60 -2.57
C ILE A 68 -22.83 -8.09 -2.87
N GLY A 69 -23.23 -8.41 -4.11
CA GLY A 69 -23.45 -9.79 -4.53
C GLY A 69 -22.15 -10.61 -4.53
N ILE A 70 -21.04 -9.99 -4.90
CA ILE A 70 -19.71 -10.63 -4.89
C ILE A 70 -19.28 -10.94 -3.45
N VAL A 71 -19.33 -9.98 -2.53
CA VAL A 71 -18.94 -10.23 -1.12
C VAL A 71 -19.85 -11.29 -0.50
N ALA A 72 -21.16 -11.26 -0.76
CA ALA A 72 -22.10 -12.27 -0.28
C ALA A 72 -21.80 -13.67 -0.84
N GLY A 73 -21.53 -13.80 -2.14
CA GLY A 73 -21.19 -15.07 -2.77
C GLY A 73 -19.82 -15.61 -2.33
N VAL A 74 -18.86 -14.72 -2.07
CA VAL A 74 -17.54 -15.09 -1.53
C VAL A 74 -17.66 -15.51 -0.08
N ASN A 75 -18.49 -14.83 0.73
CA ASN A 75 -18.61 -15.04 2.18
C ASN A 75 -17.23 -15.10 2.88
N PRO A 76 -16.43 -14.03 2.82
CA PRO A 76 -15.10 -14.02 3.43
C PRO A 76 -15.20 -13.96 4.96
N ALA A 77 -14.27 -14.60 5.66
CA ALA A 77 -14.14 -14.46 7.10
C ALA A 77 -13.61 -13.07 7.50
N ILE A 78 -12.73 -12.51 6.66
CA ILE A 78 -12.05 -11.23 6.87
C ILE A 78 -11.97 -10.47 5.55
N ILE A 79 -12.21 -9.17 5.61
CA ILE A 79 -11.96 -8.26 4.50
C ILE A 79 -10.78 -7.35 4.84
N PHE A 80 -9.79 -7.28 3.94
CA PHE A 80 -8.74 -6.28 3.94
C PHE A 80 -9.10 -5.21 2.90
N HIS A 81 -9.41 -4.01 3.36
CA HIS A 81 -9.80 -2.90 2.50
C HIS A 81 -8.62 -1.98 2.22
N LEU A 82 -7.93 -2.23 1.10
CA LEU A 82 -6.74 -1.48 0.68
C LEU A 82 -6.97 -0.71 -0.64
N ALA A 83 -8.10 -0.92 -1.30
CA ALA A 83 -8.49 -0.14 -2.48
C ALA A 83 -8.77 1.31 -2.08
N ALA A 84 -8.02 2.24 -2.65
CA ALA A 84 -8.17 3.66 -2.42
C ALA A 84 -7.61 4.45 -3.61
N HIS A 85 -8.07 5.69 -3.76
CA HIS A 85 -7.31 6.71 -4.44
C HIS A 85 -6.30 7.28 -3.44
N VAL A 86 -5.00 7.06 -3.65
CA VAL A 86 -3.93 7.32 -2.67
C VAL A 86 -3.16 8.62 -2.91
N ASP A 87 -3.49 9.33 -3.99
CA ASP A 87 -2.77 10.51 -4.43
C ASP A 87 -3.36 11.77 -3.79
N SER A 88 -2.63 12.34 -2.82
CA SER A 88 -3.07 13.53 -2.08
C SER A 88 -3.12 14.78 -2.96
N GLU A 89 -2.18 14.96 -3.89
CA GLU A 89 -2.15 16.11 -4.81
C GLU A 89 -3.28 16.03 -5.85
N ALA A 90 -3.49 14.87 -6.45
CA ALA A 90 -4.59 14.64 -7.36
C ALA A 90 -5.95 14.73 -6.64
N SER A 91 -6.03 14.44 -5.34
CA SER A 91 -7.25 14.64 -4.56
C SER A 91 -7.67 16.11 -4.46
N VAL A 92 -6.71 17.04 -4.51
CA VAL A 92 -6.98 18.49 -4.58
C VAL A 92 -7.51 18.87 -5.97
N THR A 93 -7.00 18.21 -7.01
CA THR A 93 -7.37 18.47 -8.40
C THR A 93 -8.77 17.91 -8.74
N ASP A 94 -9.09 16.70 -8.29
CA ASP A 94 -10.41 16.07 -8.46
C ASP A 94 -10.92 15.45 -7.14
N PRO A 95 -11.39 16.29 -6.20
CA PRO A 95 -11.89 15.83 -4.91
C PRO A 95 -13.17 15.00 -5.02
N HIS A 96 -13.92 15.15 -6.12
CA HIS A 96 -15.11 14.32 -6.37
C HIS A 96 -14.73 12.89 -6.71
N PHE A 97 -13.68 12.69 -7.52
CA PHE A 97 -13.15 11.36 -7.77
C PHE A 97 -12.60 10.71 -6.49
N ASP A 98 -11.83 11.47 -5.70
CA ASP A 98 -11.30 10.98 -4.43
C ASP A 98 -12.44 10.55 -3.48
N ALA A 99 -13.43 11.41 -3.25
CA ALA A 99 -14.56 11.12 -2.38
C ALA A 99 -15.38 9.92 -2.86
N ARG A 100 -15.64 9.78 -4.17
CA ARG A 100 -16.36 8.61 -4.69
C ARG A 100 -15.59 7.31 -4.44
N THR A 101 -14.27 7.32 -4.63
CA THR A 101 -13.46 6.12 -4.43
C THR A 101 -13.31 5.80 -2.94
N ASN A 102 -12.85 6.77 -2.15
CA ASN A 102 -12.45 6.56 -0.77
C ASN A 102 -13.65 6.56 0.20
N ILE A 103 -14.64 7.42 0.00
CA ILE A 103 -15.81 7.51 0.90
C ILE A 103 -16.90 6.54 0.43
N LEU A 104 -17.39 6.69 -0.80
CA LEU A 104 -18.50 5.85 -1.29
C LEU A 104 -18.05 4.41 -1.49
N GLY A 105 -16.82 4.17 -1.95
CA GLY A 105 -16.26 2.82 -2.05
C GLY A 105 -16.16 2.11 -0.69
N THR A 106 -15.71 2.82 0.37
CA THR A 106 -15.70 2.27 1.74
C THR A 106 -17.14 1.99 2.22
N LEU A 107 -18.08 2.91 1.98
CA LEU A 107 -19.48 2.73 2.36
C LEU A 107 -20.12 1.52 1.66
N ASN A 108 -19.85 1.34 0.36
CA ASN A 108 -20.32 0.17 -0.39
C ASN A 108 -19.78 -1.13 0.20
N LEU A 109 -18.52 -1.13 0.64
CA LEU A 109 -17.92 -2.29 1.30
C LEU A 109 -18.54 -2.56 2.67
N CYS A 110 -18.87 -1.51 3.44
CA CYS A 110 -19.62 -1.64 4.69
C CYS A 110 -20.99 -2.30 4.46
N GLU A 111 -21.75 -1.85 3.46
CA GLU A 111 -23.04 -2.46 3.08
C GLU A 111 -22.89 -3.89 2.59
N ALA A 112 -21.89 -4.16 1.76
CA ALA A 112 -21.58 -5.50 1.27
C ALA A 112 -21.24 -6.45 2.42
N SER A 113 -20.44 -5.99 3.38
CA SER A 113 -20.06 -6.75 4.58
C SER A 113 -21.27 -7.04 5.46
N ARG A 114 -22.10 -6.02 5.70
CA ARG A 114 -23.36 -6.15 6.45
C ARG A 114 -24.30 -7.17 5.80
N SER A 115 -24.51 -7.10 4.48
CA SER A 115 -25.37 -8.03 3.75
C SER A 115 -24.84 -9.46 3.74
N ALA A 116 -23.52 -9.64 3.78
CA ALA A 116 -22.87 -10.94 3.78
C ALA A 116 -22.67 -11.53 5.19
N GLY A 117 -22.91 -10.75 6.25
CA GLY A 117 -22.65 -11.15 7.64
C GLY A 117 -21.17 -11.16 8.02
N VAL A 118 -20.32 -10.47 7.24
CA VAL A 118 -18.89 -10.32 7.53
C VAL A 118 -18.71 -9.25 8.58
N ARG A 119 -18.04 -9.60 9.68
CA ARG A 119 -17.82 -8.65 10.79
C ARG A 119 -16.43 -8.01 10.76
N ARG A 120 -15.38 -8.78 10.50
CA ARG A 120 -14.00 -8.31 10.59
C ARG A 120 -13.56 -7.62 9.30
N ILE A 121 -13.30 -6.33 9.39
CA ILE A 121 -12.72 -5.52 8.33
C ILE A 121 -11.43 -4.89 8.85
N VAL A 122 -10.32 -5.08 8.14
CA VAL A 122 -9.07 -4.36 8.39
C VAL A 122 -8.93 -3.29 7.32
N TYR A 123 -8.92 -2.03 7.74
CA TYR A 123 -8.92 -0.86 6.86
C TYR A 123 -7.59 -0.13 6.94
N ALA A 124 -6.96 0.16 5.79
CA ALA A 124 -5.78 1.02 5.75
C ALA A 124 -6.18 2.48 5.61
N THR A 125 -6.02 3.24 6.69
CA THR A 125 -6.07 4.70 6.70
C THR A 125 -4.65 5.28 6.66
N THR A 126 -4.53 6.60 6.61
CA THR A 126 -3.23 7.28 6.52
C THR A 126 -2.88 7.93 7.85
N GLN A 127 -1.63 7.79 8.27
CA GLN A 127 -1.07 8.67 9.29
C GLN A 127 -0.76 10.01 8.64
N ALA A 128 -1.12 11.11 9.30
CA ALA A 128 -0.69 12.43 8.84
C ALA A 128 0.77 12.64 9.29
N ASP A 129 1.71 12.48 8.36
CA ASP A 129 3.14 12.70 8.62
C ASP A 129 3.50 14.20 8.62
N ALA A 130 2.69 15.04 7.96
CA ALA A 130 2.81 16.50 7.93
C ALA A 130 1.44 17.19 8.13
N GLU A 131 1.43 18.40 8.69
CA GLU A 131 0.21 19.19 8.89
C GLU A 131 -0.55 19.45 7.57
N ALA A 132 0.19 19.65 6.46
CA ALA A 132 -0.40 19.83 5.14
C ALA A 132 -1.13 18.57 4.64
N ASP A 133 -0.61 17.38 4.95
CA ASP A 133 -1.25 16.12 4.59
C ASP A 133 -2.56 15.93 5.35
N ALA A 134 -2.62 16.37 6.62
CA ALA A 134 -3.81 16.29 7.47
C ALA A 134 -5.00 17.10 6.93
N ALA A 135 -4.75 18.13 6.11
CA ALA A 135 -5.78 19.02 5.56
C ALA A 135 -6.20 18.70 4.11
N SER A 136 -5.66 17.64 3.50
CA SER A 136 -5.98 17.27 2.11
C SER A 136 -7.36 16.63 1.96
N PRO A 137 -8.04 16.75 0.81
CA PRO A 137 -9.27 16.00 0.53
C PRO A 137 -9.10 14.49 0.72
N HIS A 138 -7.93 13.95 0.35
CA HIS A 138 -7.56 12.56 0.62
C HIS A 138 -7.63 12.20 2.11
N ALA A 139 -6.99 12.98 2.99
CA ALA A 139 -7.02 12.74 4.43
C ALA A 139 -8.44 12.84 5.01
N VAL A 140 -9.23 13.82 4.56
CA VAL A 140 -10.64 13.94 4.93
C VAL A 140 -11.44 12.71 4.51
N ALA A 141 -11.20 12.20 3.29
CA ALA A 141 -11.91 11.03 2.79
C ALA A 141 -11.55 9.74 3.54
N LYS A 142 -10.27 9.57 3.91
CA LYS A 142 -9.81 8.47 4.77
C LYS A 142 -10.46 8.52 6.15
N LEU A 143 -10.49 9.68 6.80
CA LEU A 143 -11.17 9.88 8.07
C LEU A 143 -12.68 9.62 7.97
N ALA A 144 -13.33 10.06 6.88
CA ALA A 144 -14.74 9.78 6.64
C ALA A 144 -15.00 8.26 6.51
N GLY A 145 -14.10 7.52 5.87
CA GLY A 145 -14.13 6.05 5.82
C GLY A 145 -14.11 5.42 7.21
N GLU A 146 -13.23 5.88 8.10
CA GLU A 146 -13.18 5.44 9.51
C GLU A 146 -14.49 5.73 10.26
N MET A 147 -15.07 6.92 10.04
CA MET A 147 -16.34 7.31 10.65
C MET A 147 -17.49 6.40 10.21
N TYR A 148 -17.55 6.04 8.92
CA TYR A 148 -18.54 5.07 8.44
C TYR A 148 -18.34 3.68 9.05
N LEU A 149 -17.10 3.19 9.09
CA LEU A 149 -16.80 1.90 9.73
C LEU A 149 -17.24 1.88 11.20
N ARG A 150 -16.94 2.95 11.96
CA ARG A 150 -17.37 3.10 13.35
C ARG A 150 -18.90 3.15 13.50
N ALA A 151 -19.59 3.88 12.63
CA ALA A 151 -21.04 3.92 12.64
C ALA A 151 -21.65 2.53 12.38
N TYR A 152 -21.08 1.76 11.44
CA TYR A 152 -21.54 0.40 11.15
C TYR A 152 -21.20 -0.60 12.25
N ALA A 153 -20.09 -0.42 12.97
CA ALA A 153 -19.79 -1.18 14.17
C ALA A 153 -20.91 -1.00 15.21
N ALA A 154 -21.28 0.25 15.49
CA ALA A 154 -22.33 0.58 16.47
C ALA A 154 -23.73 0.11 16.04
N MET A 155 -24.08 0.22 14.76
CA MET A 155 -25.44 -0.11 14.28
C MET A 155 -25.63 -1.59 13.95
N TYR A 156 -24.59 -2.26 13.44
CA TYR A 156 -24.71 -3.57 12.80
C TYR A 156 -23.70 -4.61 13.33
N GLY A 157 -22.86 -4.25 14.29
CA GLY A 157 -21.92 -5.20 14.91
C GLY A 157 -20.76 -5.60 14.01
N LEU A 158 -20.38 -4.75 13.04
CA LEU A 158 -19.06 -4.85 12.40
C LEU A 158 -17.97 -4.66 13.47
N THR A 159 -16.82 -5.28 13.24
CA THR A 159 -15.63 -5.16 14.12
C THR A 159 -14.45 -4.64 13.28
N PRO A 160 -14.46 -3.35 12.91
CA PRO A 160 -13.43 -2.76 12.07
C PRO A 160 -12.17 -2.45 12.88
N ILE A 161 -11.01 -2.71 12.28
CA ILE A 161 -9.72 -2.25 12.77
C ILE A 161 -9.11 -1.34 11.69
N CYS A 162 -8.95 -0.08 12.02
CA CYS A 162 -8.33 0.92 11.16
C CYS A 162 -6.84 1.02 11.49
N LEU A 163 -5.98 0.83 10.51
CA LEU A 163 -4.53 0.98 10.66
C LEU A 163 -4.11 2.27 9.97
N ALA A 164 -3.70 3.26 10.76
CA ALA A 164 -3.12 4.51 10.27
C ALA A 164 -1.66 4.26 9.96
N VAL A 165 -1.38 4.02 8.69
CA VAL A 165 -0.05 3.63 8.24
C VAL A 165 0.77 4.87 7.92
N GLY A 166 2.02 4.89 8.36
CA GLY A 166 3.01 5.88 7.93
C GLY A 166 3.38 5.74 6.44
N SER A 167 4.48 6.39 6.05
CA SER A 167 4.97 6.38 4.67
C SER A 167 5.52 5.01 4.28
N VAL A 168 4.68 4.19 3.63
CA VAL A 168 5.05 2.83 3.21
C VAL A 168 6.01 2.86 2.03
N TYR A 169 7.07 2.06 2.11
CA TYR A 169 8.03 1.87 1.01
C TYR A 169 8.40 0.40 0.81
N GLY A 170 8.82 0.02 -0.40
CA GLY A 170 9.19 -1.36 -0.67
C GLY A 170 9.02 -1.85 -2.12
N PRO A 171 9.38 -3.12 -2.38
CA PRO A 171 9.15 -3.78 -3.66
C PRO A 171 7.72 -3.65 -4.19
N ARG A 172 7.54 -3.46 -5.50
CA ARG A 172 6.25 -3.36 -6.23
C ARG A 172 5.51 -2.03 -6.09
N GLN A 173 6.05 -1.08 -5.34
CA GLN A 173 5.57 0.29 -5.41
C GLN A 173 5.77 0.82 -6.84
N SER A 174 4.72 1.42 -7.40
CA SER A 174 4.77 1.98 -8.75
C SER A 174 5.81 3.11 -8.77
N PRO A 175 6.72 3.17 -9.76
CA PRO A 175 7.69 4.25 -9.89
C PRO A 175 7.09 5.55 -10.45
N CYS A 176 5.77 5.62 -10.63
CA CYS A 176 5.06 6.78 -11.16
C CYS A 176 3.82 7.08 -10.29
N GLY A 177 3.85 8.18 -9.54
CA GLY A 177 2.80 8.63 -8.62
C GLY A 177 3.37 9.45 -7.44
N PRO A 178 2.59 10.30 -6.78
CA PRO A 178 3.07 11.04 -5.61
C PRO A 178 3.14 10.15 -4.38
N GLY A 179 4.10 10.42 -3.49
CA GLY A 179 4.40 9.61 -2.30
C GLY A 179 5.44 8.50 -2.52
N HIS A 180 6.07 8.40 -3.70
CA HIS A 180 7.08 7.40 -4.06
C HIS A 180 8.52 7.87 -3.87
N VAL A 181 8.75 8.67 -2.82
CA VAL A 181 10.03 9.37 -2.67
C VAL A 181 11.23 8.43 -2.55
N VAL A 182 11.04 7.22 -2.01
CA VAL A 182 12.12 6.22 -1.92
C VAL A 182 12.48 5.68 -3.30
N GLU A 183 11.49 5.21 -4.07
CA GLU A 183 11.68 4.64 -5.40
C GLU A 183 12.12 5.68 -6.41
N ASP A 184 11.54 6.88 -6.39
CA ASP A 184 11.89 7.99 -7.28
C ASP A 184 13.34 8.43 -7.04
N LEU A 185 13.73 8.58 -5.77
CA LEU A 185 15.08 8.96 -5.39
C LEU A 185 16.09 7.86 -5.75
N ALA A 186 15.79 6.60 -5.41
CA ALA A 186 16.63 5.46 -5.78
C ALA A 186 16.79 5.35 -7.30
N ALA A 187 15.71 5.49 -8.07
CA ALA A 187 15.76 5.44 -9.52
C ALA A 187 16.53 6.63 -10.12
N ALA A 188 16.37 7.85 -9.58
CA ALA A 188 17.15 9.01 -10.01
C ALA A 188 18.65 8.80 -9.76
N MET A 189 19.01 8.34 -8.56
CA MET A 189 20.39 8.00 -8.19
C MET A 189 20.99 6.93 -9.11
N MET A 190 20.28 5.82 -9.32
CA MET A 190 20.72 4.72 -10.20
C MET A 190 20.86 5.11 -11.68
N THR A 191 20.15 6.15 -12.13
CA THR A 191 20.17 6.63 -13.53
C THR A 191 21.00 7.89 -13.73
N GLY A 192 21.63 8.41 -12.66
CA GLY A 192 22.38 9.67 -12.70
C GLY A 192 21.53 10.90 -13.05
N ARG A 193 20.21 10.83 -12.84
CA ARG A 193 19.30 11.97 -13.09
C ARG A 193 19.30 12.91 -11.88
N PRO A 194 19.27 14.24 -12.08
CA PRO A 194 19.12 15.17 -10.96
C PRO A 194 17.83 14.92 -10.19
N PHE A 195 17.90 14.97 -8.86
CA PHE A 195 16.74 14.90 -7.98
C PHE A 195 16.75 16.12 -7.04
N SER A 196 15.65 16.87 -7.04
CA SER A 196 15.50 18.04 -6.18
C SER A 196 14.82 17.60 -4.87
N VAL A 197 15.49 17.82 -3.75
CA VAL A 197 14.90 17.64 -2.42
C VAL A 197 14.52 19.02 -1.90
N PRO A 198 13.26 19.25 -1.48
CA PRO A 198 12.90 20.45 -0.74
C PRO A 198 13.80 20.61 0.48
N ALA A 199 14.41 21.78 0.67
CA ALA A 199 15.38 22.04 1.74
C ALA A 199 14.81 21.92 3.16
N ASP A 200 13.49 21.84 3.29
CA ASP A 200 12.78 22.01 4.55
C ASP A 200 12.64 20.70 5.34
N SER A 201 13.19 20.70 6.56
CA SER A 201 13.06 19.65 7.57
C SER A 201 11.64 19.47 8.15
N ALA A 202 10.67 20.35 7.84
CA ALA A 202 9.28 20.23 8.29
C ALA A 202 8.58 18.93 7.87
N HIS A 203 9.14 18.25 6.87
CA HIS A 203 8.49 17.13 6.18
C HIS A 203 9.10 15.76 6.54
N ALA A 204 9.67 15.61 7.74
CA ALA A 204 10.19 14.32 8.20
C ALA A 204 9.06 13.29 8.31
N ARG A 205 9.24 12.12 7.70
CA ARG A 205 8.21 11.07 7.60
C ARG A 205 8.62 9.81 8.36
N ASP A 206 7.64 9.06 8.85
CA ASP A 206 7.87 7.73 9.41
C ASP A 206 7.80 6.70 8.29
N PHE A 207 8.97 6.27 7.79
CA PHE A 207 9.07 5.28 6.73
C PHE A 207 8.96 3.87 7.29
N VAL A 208 7.92 3.14 6.87
CA VAL A 208 7.67 1.75 7.30
C VAL A 208 7.75 0.80 6.11
N TYR A 209 8.48 -0.30 6.28
CA TYR A 209 8.69 -1.26 5.21
C TYR A 209 7.41 -2.08 4.94
N VAL A 210 7.12 -2.38 3.68
CA VAL A 210 5.87 -3.04 3.27
C VAL A 210 5.58 -4.35 3.99
N ASP A 211 6.61 -5.17 4.28
CA ASP A 211 6.40 -6.45 4.95
C ASP A 211 5.96 -6.25 6.41
N ASP A 212 6.42 -5.19 7.07
CA ASP A 212 5.98 -4.81 8.41
C ASP A 212 4.51 -4.35 8.39
N VAL A 213 4.11 -3.59 7.36
CA VAL A 213 2.70 -3.19 7.18
C VAL A 213 1.81 -4.41 6.94
N VAL A 214 2.26 -5.37 6.13
CA VAL A 214 1.55 -6.63 5.91
C VAL A 214 1.45 -7.44 7.20
N ASP A 215 2.51 -7.46 8.01
CA ASP A 215 2.48 -8.08 9.33
C ASP A 215 1.45 -7.41 10.26
N ALA A 216 1.40 -6.08 10.28
CA ALA A 216 0.40 -5.32 11.04
C ALA A 216 -1.04 -5.64 10.60
N LEU A 217 -1.28 -5.72 9.29
CA LEU A 217 -2.57 -6.12 8.72
C LEU A 217 -2.96 -7.53 9.19
N MET A 218 -2.04 -8.49 9.12
CA MET A 218 -2.27 -9.88 9.54
C MET A 218 -2.51 -9.99 11.05
N HIS A 219 -1.75 -9.25 11.85
CA HIS A 219 -1.91 -9.17 13.30
C HIS A 219 -3.28 -8.63 13.67
N ALA A 220 -3.68 -7.49 13.08
CA ALA A 220 -5.00 -6.90 13.27
C ALA A 220 -6.13 -7.87 12.85
N ALA A 221 -5.96 -8.57 11.74
CA ALA A 221 -6.92 -9.54 11.26
C ALA A 221 -7.15 -10.70 12.25
N CYS A 222 -6.10 -11.18 12.90
CA CYS A 222 -6.13 -12.37 13.77
C CYS A 222 -6.33 -12.05 15.25
N ALA A 223 -6.11 -10.81 15.70
CA ALA A 223 -6.27 -10.43 17.09
C ALA A 223 -7.74 -10.49 17.52
N ALA A 224 -8.07 -11.47 18.37
CA ALA A 224 -9.43 -11.68 18.87
C ALA A 224 -9.84 -10.59 19.89
N ASP A 225 -8.89 -10.17 20.72
CA ASP A 225 -9.12 -9.23 21.83
C ASP A 225 -8.79 -7.78 21.49
N LEU A 226 -8.42 -7.49 20.23
CA LEU A 226 -8.15 -6.12 19.81
C LEU A 226 -9.47 -5.36 19.69
N ALA A 227 -9.58 -4.26 20.43
CA ALA A 227 -10.75 -3.41 20.38
C ALA A 227 -10.90 -2.75 19.00
N ASP A 228 -12.15 -2.54 18.58
CA ASP A 228 -12.45 -1.76 17.39
C ASP A 228 -11.90 -0.33 17.56
N GLY A 229 -11.19 0.17 16.55
CA GLY A 229 -10.53 1.46 16.67
C GLY A 229 -9.49 1.72 15.60
N THR A 230 -8.78 2.85 15.77
CA THR A 230 -7.71 3.29 14.88
C THR A 230 -6.38 3.17 15.62
N TYR A 231 -5.41 2.49 15.00
CA TYR A 231 -4.08 2.23 15.55
C TYR A 231 -2.98 2.71 14.61
N GLY A 232 -1.92 3.30 15.15
CA GLY A 232 -0.75 3.71 14.40
C GLY A 232 0.10 2.52 13.98
N VAL A 233 0.54 2.52 12.72
CA VAL A 233 1.44 1.52 12.12
C VAL A 233 2.61 2.28 11.49
N GLY A 234 3.72 2.30 12.21
CA GLY A 234 4.95 2.99 11.83
C GLY A 234 6.13 2.50 12.66
N THR A 235 7.30 3.07 12.42
CA THR A 235 8.52 2.76 13.19
C THR A 235 8.69 3.66 14.41
N GLY A 236 7.92 4.76 14.49
CA GLY A 236 8.09 5.82 15.48
C GLY A 236 9.33 6.69 15.23
N LYS A 237 10.04 6.50 14.11
CA LYS A 237 11.25 7.24 13.75
C LYS A 237 10.97 8.12 12.54
N ARG A 238 11.01 9.43 12.73
CA ARG A 238 10.89 10.38 11.62
C ARG A 238 12.24 10.54 10.92
N THR A 239 12.22 10.47 9.59
CA THR A 239 13.38 10.63 8.73
C THR A 239 13.11 11.72 7.71
N THR A 240 14.01 12.69 7.61
CA THR A 240 13.98 13.75 6.60
C THR A 240 14.40 13.22 5.24
N LEU A 241 14.07 13.94 4.17
CA LEU A 241 14.51 13.56 2.82
C LEU A 241 16.03 13.63 2.63
N VAL A 242 16.72 14.50 3.38
CA VAL A 242 18.19 14.59 3.38
C VAL A 242 18.83 13.35 4.04
N GLU A 243 18.25 12.89 5.15
CA GLU A 243 18.67 11.64 5.79
C GLU A 243 18.38 10.44 4.91
N LEU A 244 17.18 10.38 4.30
CA LEU A 244 16.82 9.33 3.35
C LEU A 244 17.80 9.27 2.16
N HIS A 245 18.15 10.42 1.58
CA HIS A 245 19.16 10.51 0.53
C HIS A 245 20.51 9.95 0.99
N SER A 246 20.96 10.33 2.18
CA SER A 246 22.24 9.88 2.73
C SER A 246 22.26 8.36 2.95
N LEU A 247 21.15 7.79 3.43
CA LEU A 247 21.00 6.34 3.60
C LEU A 247 21.00 5.61 2.26
N LEU A 248 20.27 6.12 1.26
CA LEU A 248 20.25 5.54 -0.09
C LEU A 248 21.63 5.58 -0.75
N ALA A 249 22.37 6.69 -0.61
CA ALA A 249 23.73 6.80 -1.13
C ALA A 249 24.67 5.75 -0.51
N ALA A 250 24.55 5.52 0.79
CA ALA A 250 25.32 4.49 1.49
C ALA A 250 24.97 3.07 1.01
N VAL A 251 23.69 2.78 0.77
CA VAL A 251 23.23 1.46 0.29
C VAL A 251 23.64 1.19 -1.16
N LEU A 252 23.70 2.23 -2.01
CA LEU A 252 24.08 2.10 -3.41
C LEU A 252 25.60 1.92 -3.62
N ASP A 253 26.42 2.14 -2.57
CA ASP A 253 27.90 2.11 -2.61
C ASP A 253 28.50 3.08 -3.66
N GLU A 254 27.75 4.13 -4.00
CA GLU A 254 28.19 5.16 -4.94
C GLU A 254 28.43 6.48 -4.19
N SER A 255 29.71 6.80 -4.00
CA SER A 255 30.15 8.07 -3.40
C SER A 255 29.93 9.30 -4.29
N SER A 256 29.40 9.12 -5.51
CA SER A 256 29.35 10.12 -6.58
C SER A 256 27.95 10.27 -7.18
N LEU A 257 26.95 10.42 -6.32
CA LEU A 257 25.59 10.69 -6.75
C LEU A 257 25.37 12.21 -6.90
N PRO A 258 24.53 12.64 -7.87
CA PRO A 258 24.38 14.04 -8.23
C PRO A 258 24.01 14.90 -7.02
N GLU A 259 24.65 16.07 -6.89
CA GLU A 259 24.35 17.03 -5.83
C GLU A 259 22.85 17.32 -5.77
N THR A 260 22.29 17.15 -4.58
CA THR A 260 20.93 17.57 -4.28
C THR A 260 20.85 19.09 -4.40
N ILE A 261 20.18 19.60 -5.43
CA ILE A 261 19.94 21.04 -5.56
C ILE A 261 18.77 21.39 -4.64
N ALA A 262 19.08 21.87 -3.45
CA ALA A 262 18.10 22.38 -2.51
C ALA A 262 17.61 23.77 -2.97
N PRO A 263 16.31 23.98 -3.28
CA PRO A 263 15.79 25.33 -3.37
C PRO A 263 15.76 25.95 -1.97
N SER A 264 16.37 27.13 -1.82
CA SER A 264 16.27 27.93 -0.59
C SER A 264 14.82 28.39 -0.39
N VAL A 265 14.25 28.11 0.78
CA VAL A 265 12.98 28.71 1.20
C VAL A 265 13.22 29.38 2.55
N ASP A 266 12.94 30.68 2.62
CA ASP A 266 12.87 31.42 3.88
C ASP A 266 11.55 31.05 4.58
N GLY A 267 11.63 30.31 5.67
CA GLY A 267 10.48 29.96 6.51
C GLY A 267 10.89 29.05 7.66
N ASP A 268 10.43 29.38 8.87
CA ASP A 268 10.63 28.56 10.07
C ASP A 268 9.62 27.40 10.04
N PRO A 269 10.05 26.13 10.03
CA PRO A 269 9.13 25.01 9.96
C PRO A 269 8.41 24.83 11.29
N ALA A 270 7.08 25.01 11.27
CA ALA A 270 6.23 24.67 12.40
C ALA A 270 6.31 23.15 12.63
N THR A 271 7.01 22.72 13.69
CA THR A 271 6.94 21.36 14.20
C THR A 271 5.66 21.20 15.01
N GLY A 272 4.55 20.92 14.33
CA GLY A 272 3.35 20.39 14.98
C GLY A 272 3.60 18.93 15.35
N ASP A 273 3.74 18.62 16.65
CA ASP A 273 3.57 17.25 17.12
C ASP A 273 2.08 16.92 17.00
N CYS A 274 1.69 16.31 15.87
CA CYS A 274 0.39 15.68 15.77
C CYS A 274 0.46 14.39 16.59
N ASP A 275 -0.17 14.37 17.78
CA ASP A 275 -0.38 13.12 18.53
C ASP A 275 -1.14 12.13 17.64
N GLY A 276 -0.41 11.18 17.04
CA GLY A 276 -0.98 10.13 16.21
C GLY A 276 -1.83 9.14 17.01
N PRO A 277 -2.57 8.24 16.33
CA PRO A 277 -3.30 7.18 17.02
C PRO A 277 -2.36 6.29 17.84
N ALA A 278 -2.90 5.66 18.89
CA ALA A 278 -2.13 4.76 19.74
C ALA A 278 -1.49 3.63 18.93
N ALA A 279 -0.28 3.21 19.30
CA ALA A 279 0.41 2.11 18.65
C ALA A 279 -0.42 0.82 18.69
N LEU A 280 -0.31 0.01 17.63
CA LEU A 280 -0.97 -1.30 17.55
C LEU A 280 -0.43 -2.25 18.65
N PRO A 281 -1.26 -2.69 19.62
CA PRO A 281 -0.79 -3.50 20.74
C PRO A 281 -0.20 -4.84 20.30
N GLY A 282 0.99 -5.16 20.82
CA GLY A 282 1.66 -6.44 20.54
C GLY A 282 2.31 -6.52 19.15
N TRP A 283 2.34 -5.42 18.40
CA TRP A 283 3.00 -5.32 17.11
C TRP A 283 4.09 -4.24 17.14
N THR A 284 5.20 -4.49 16.44
CA THR A 284 6.29 -3.54 16.25
C THR A 284 6.95 -3.79 14.89
N ALA A 285 7.35 -2.75 14.18
CA ALA A 285 8.13 -2.89 12.95
C ALA A 285 9.45 -3.62 13.21
N GLY A 286 9.76 -4.63 12.38
CA GLY A 286 10.96 -5.45 12.50
C GLY A 286 12.09 -5.04 11.54
N VAL A 287 11.77 -4.34 10.46
CA VAL A 287 12.76 -3.93 9.45
C VAL A 287 13.18 -2.49 9.69
N ASP A 288 14.48 -2.28 9.93
CA ASP A 288 15.02 -0.92 9.97
C ASP A 288 15.10 -0.30 8.56
N LEU A 289 15.13 1.04 8.52
CA LEU A 289 15.07 1.78 7.26
C LEU A 289 16.17 1.35 6.29
N ALA A 290 17.42 1.24 6.75
CA ALA A 290 18.56 0.89 5.89
C ALA A 290 18.43 -0.53 5.30
N ALA A 291 18.01 -1.50 6.11
CA ALA A 291 17.76 -2.87 5.66
C ALA A 291 16.64 -2.92 4.62
N GLY A 292 15.52 -2.23 4.86
CA GLY A 292 14.43 -2.17 3.90
C GLY A 292 14.84 -1.47 2.60
N LEU A 293 15.65 -0.40 2.66
CA LEU A 293 16.16 0.28 1.46
C LEU A 293 17.03 -0.67 0.62
N ALA A 294 17.88 -1.48 1.24
CA ALA A 294 18.68 -2.48 0.56
C ALA A 294 17.83 -3.55 -0.15
N LEU A 295 16.75 -4.01 0.49
CA LEU A 295 15.79 -4.94 -0.11
C LEU A 295 15.07 -4.32 -1.32
N THR A 296 14.61 -3.07 -1.18
CA THR A 296 13.94 -2.32 -2.26
C THR A 296 14.87 -2.15 -3.46
N ILE A 297 16.10 -1.67 -3.23
CA ILE A 297 17.11 -1.49 -4.30
C ILE A 297 17.47 -2.83 -4.96
N GLY A 298 17.66 -3.89 -4.17
CA GLY A 298 17.93 -5.22 -4.70
C GLY A 298 16.85 -5.68 -5.69
N ARG A 299 15.58 -5.38 -5.39
CA ARG A 299 14.47 -5.67 -6.31
C ARG A 299 14.47 -4.77 -7.55
N LEU A 300 14.72 -3.48 -7.40
CA LEU A 300 14.79 -2.53 -8.53
C LEU A 300 15.90 -2.92 -9.53
N ARG A 301 17.06 -3.36 -9.01
CA ARG A 301 18.16 -3.89 -9.82
C ARG A 301 17.73 -5.15 -10.59
N ALA A 302 17.14 -6.12 -9.90
CA ALA A 302 16.67 -7.37 -10.53
C ALA A 302 15.59 -7.14 -11.60
N ALA A 303 14.75 -6.12 -11.45
CA ALA A 303 13.74 -5.75 -12.45
C ALA A 303 14.31 -5.00 -13.67
N SER A 304 15.50 -4.40 -13.52
CA SER A 304 16.18 -3.64 -14.59
C SER A 304 17.10 -4.50 -15.45
N GLU A 305 17.44 -5.72 -15.01
CA GLU A 305 18.23 -6.67 -15.80
C GLU A 305 17.37 -7.29 -16.93
N PRO A 306 17.80 -7.22 -18.20
CA PRO A 306 17.09 -7.88 -19.29
C PRO A 306 17.13 -9.40 -19.11
N GLU A 307 15.99 -10.09 -19.26
CA GLU A 307 15.96 -11.56 -19.26
C GLU A 307 16.99 -12.10 -20.26
N PRO A 308 17.81 -13.11 -19.88
CA PRO A 308 18.73 -13.73 -20.83
C PRO A 308 17.91 -14.33 -21.97
N ALA A 309 18.23 -13.93 -23.20
CA ALA A 309 17.55 -14.38 -24.40
C ALA A 309 17.52 -15.92 -24.44
N SER A 310 16.36 -16.51 -24.12
CA SER A 310 16.17 -17.94 -24.25
C SER A 310 16.22 -18.28 -25.74
N GLY A 311 17.31 -18.96 -26.13
CA GLY A 311 17.55 -19.37 -27.51
C GLY A 311 16.45 -20.30 -28.00
N ARG A 312 15.45 -19.73 -28.68
CA ARG A 312 14.53 -20.51 -29.51
C ARG A 312 15.18 -20.74 -30.88
N ASP A 313 15.78 -21.92 -30.96
CA ASP A 313 16.18 -22.65 -32.15
C ASP A 313 15.13 -22.49 -33.27
N ARG A 314 15.50 -21.75 -34.33
CA ARG A 314 14.68 -21.62 -35.55
C ARG A 314 14.78 -22.93 -36.33
N ARG A 315 13.94 -23.90 -35.99
CA ARG A 315 13.66 -25.01 -36.91
C ARG A 315 12.74 -24.51 -38.01
N THR A 316 13.35 -24.31 -39.17
CA THR A 316 12.74 -24.23 -40.49
C THR A 316 11.72 -25.36 -40.67
N VAL A 317 10.46 -25.01 -40.88
CA VAL A 317 9.47 -25.91 -41.48
C VAL A 317 9.54 -25.67 -42.98
N GLU A 318 10.16 -26.62 -43.69
CA GLU A 318 10.04 -26.72 -45.15
C GLU A 318 8.59 -27.07 -45.51
N MET A 319 8.04 -26.27 -46.42
CA MET A 319 6.75 -26.51 -47.07
C MET A 319 6.93 -27.61 -48.12
N ALA A 320 6.25 -28.74 -47.94
CA ALA A 320 6.05 -29.72 -49.01
C ALA A 320 4.87 -29.26 -49.87
N GLY A 321 5.16 -29.02 -51.15
CA GLY A 321 4.21 -29.08 -52.27
C GLY A 321 4.58 -30.25 -53.17
#